data_AF-A0A3P7LM04-F1
#
_entry.id   AF-A0A3P7LM04-F1
#
_cell.length_a   1.000
_cell.length_b   1.000
_cell.length_c   1.000
_cell.angle_alpha   90.00
_cell.angle_beta   90.00
_cell.angle_gamma   90.00
#
_symmetry.space_group_name_H-M   'P 1'
#
loop_
_entity.id
_entity.type
_entity.pdbx_description
1 polymer ?
#
loop_
_entity_poly.entity_id
_entity_poly.type
_entity_poly.pdbx_seq_one_letter_code
_entity_poly.pdbx_strand_id
1 'polypeptide(L)'
;MRSMKIDRPEKGEKLAFHNRSQIHAEKKMLSFMVKLQELNASAADVKRNVVASLRVAPVGDGHHGRDFYKFFLTTYPEHRRFYKGAENISGDEIMKSERFDKLGDAILLFVHVLSNTYDNEPVFRAFTRRVMLEHFERNIDPALWNIFFSTFWQGYLQSKGANLTADQKEAWNTLGSMFSQESQAYLNKMGRPHA
;
A
#
# COMPACT_ATOMS: atom_id res chain seq x y z
N MET A 1 -24.23 12.08 64.53
CA MET A 1 -23.30 11.69 63.45
C MET A 1 -23.16 10.18 63.43
N ARG A 2 -23.66 9.48 62.40
CA ARG A 2 -23.49 8.02 62.25
C ARG A 2 -22.09 7.75 61.68
N SER A 3 -21.26 7.05 62.43
CA SER A 3 -19.94 6.59 61.97
C SER A 3 -20.13 5.39 61.04
N MET A 4 -19.75 5.57 59.77
CA MET A 4 -19.81 4.55 58.73
C MET A 4 -18.52 3.73 58.82
N LYS A 5 -18.59 2.51 59.36
CA LYS A 5 -17.46 1.57 59.37
C LYS A 5 -17.26 1.04 57.95
N ILE A 6 -16.12 1.36 57.35
CA ILE A 6 -15.66 0.77 56.10
C ILE A 6 -14.93 -0.53 56.48
N ASP A 7 -15.57 -1.66 56.24
CA ASP A 7 -14.97 -2.97 56.48
C ASP A 7 -13.77 -3.18 55.55
N ARG A 8 -12.64 -3.61 56.14
CA ARG A 8 -11.45 -3.97 55.37
C ARG A 8 -11.64 -5.38 54.79
N PRO A 9 -11.43 -5.60 53.49
CA PRO A 9 -11.61 -6.91 52.88
C PRO A 9 -10.61 -7.93 53.46
N GLU A 10 -11.12 -9.13 53.76
CA GLU A 10 -10.33 -10.24 54.30
C GLU A 10 -9.30 -10.74 53.29
N LYS A 11 -8.23 -11.40 53.78
CA LYS A 11 -7.12 -11.91 52.95
C LYS A 11 -7.58 -12.78 51.77
N GLY A 12 -8.67 -13.54 51.92
CA GLY A 12 -9.23 -14.38 50.85
C GLY A 12 -9.84 -13.57 49.69
N GLU A 13 -10.46 -12.42 49.98
CA GLU A 13 -11.03 -11.54 48.95
C GLU A 13 -9.96 -10.84 48.12
N LYS A 14 -8.84 -10.45 48.75
CA LYS A 14 -7.70 -9.88 48.02
C LYS A 14 -7.06 -10.88 47.06
N LEU A 15 -6.93 -12.15 47.47
CA LEU A 15 -6.37 -13.20 46.62
C LEU A 15 -7.30 -13.50 45.42
N ALA A 16 -8.61 -13.58 45.67
CA ALA A 16 -9.62 -13.80 44.63
C ALA A 16 -9.76 -12.60 43.67
N PHE A 17 -9.56 -11.37 44.15
CA PHE A 17 -9.52 -10.17 43.32
C PHE A 17 -8.26 -10.15 42.44
N HIS A 18 -7.09 -10.47 43.01
CA HIS A 18 -5.84 -10.55 42.27
C HIS A 18 -5.91 -11.61 41.16
N ASN A 19 -6.37 -12.82 41.46
CA ASN A 19 -6.55 -13.88 40.46
C ASN A 19 -7.54 -13.48 39.35
N ARG A 20 -8.67 -12.84 39.68
CA ARG A 20 -9.62 -12.35 38.66
C ARG A 20 -9.02 -11.26 37.77
N SER A 21 -8.23 -10.36 38.35
CA SER A 21 -7.56 -9.30 37.58
C SER A 21 -6.49 -9.86 36.63
N GLN A 22 -5.74 -10.88 37.06
CA GLN A 22 -4.73 -11.55 36.24
C GLN A 22 -5.36 -12.32 35.08
N ILE A 23 -6.41 -13.12 35.35
CA ILE A 23 -7.15 -13.85 34.31
C ILE A 23 -7.74 -12.90 33.27
N HIS A 24 -8.22 -11.72 33.68
CA HIS A 24 -8.74 -10.70 32.76
C HIS A 24 -7.65 -10.10 31.85
N ALA A 25 -6.46 -9.84 32.41
CA ALA A 25 -5.32 -9.36 31.64
C ALA A 25 -4.84 -10.39 30.62
N GLU A 26 -4.74 -11.66 31.01
CA GLU A 26 -4.36 -12.77 30.14
C GLU A 26 -5.37 -12.97 28.99
N LYS A 27 -6.68 -12.90 29.26
CA LYS A 27 -7.71 -12.96 28.21
C LYS A 27 -7.61 -11.80 27.22
N LYS A 28 -7.34 -10.58 27.68
CA LYS A 28 -7.11 -9.42 26.81
C LYS A 28 -5.87 -9.60 25.93
N MET A 29 -4.78 -10.09 26.52
CA MET A 29 -3.55 -10.41 25.78
C MET A 29 -3.80 -11.47 24.71
N LEU A 30 -4.48 -12.57 25.05
CA LEU A 30 -4.81 -13.63 24.09
C LEU A 30 -5.68 -13.10 22.93
N SER A 31 -6.72 -12.32 23.25
CA SER A 31 -7.59 -11.70 22.25
C SER A 31 -6.81 -10.75 21.33
N PHE A 32 -5.87 -9.99 21.88
CA PHE A 32 -4.98 -9.13 21.09
C PHE A 32 -4.06 -9.94 20.18
N MET A 33 -3.46 -11.03 20.67
CA MET A 33 -2.59 -11.91 19.89
C MET A 33 -3.33 -12.59 18.74
N VAL A 34 -4.56 -13.07 18.97
CA VAL A 34 -5.43 -13.63 17.92
C VAL A 34 -5.74 -12.59 16.86
N LYS A 35 -6.12 -11.37 17.26
CA LYS A 35 -6.38 -10.28 16.31
C LYS A 35 -5.14 -9.91 15.50
N LEU A 36 -3.95 -9.91 16.11
CA LEU A 36 -2.70 -9.72 15.39
C LEU A 36 -2.42 -10.85 14.39
N GLN A 37 -2.72 -12.10 14.74
CA GLN A 37 -2.58 -13.23 13.82
C GLN A 37 -3.52 -13.11 12.62
N GLU A 38 -4.79 -12.73 12.84
CA GLU A 38 -5.76 -12.49 11.76
C GLU A 38 -5.34 -11.34 10.83
N LEU A 39 -4.84 -10.24 11.39
CA LEU A 39 -4.31 -9.11 10.62
C LEU A 39 -3.06 -9.50 9.81
N ASN A 40 -2.16 -10.29 10.40
CA ASN A 40 -0.98 -10.77 9.68
C ASN A 40 -1.35 -11.77 8.57
N ALA A 41 -2.33 -12.65 8.81
CA ALA A 41 -2.84 -13.56 7.81
C ALA A 41 -3.47 -12.80 6.62
N SER A 42 -4.25 -11.75 6.88
CA SER A 42 -4.82 -10.91 5.82
C SER A 42 -3.76 -10.13 5.04
N ALA A 43 -2.69 -9.65 5.70
CA ALA A 43 -1.59 -8.98 5.01
C ALA A 43 -0.76 -9.93 4.12
N ALA A 44 -0.50 -11.15 4.61
CA ALA A 44 0.15 -12.19 3.82
C ALA A 44 -0.70 -12.61 2.61
N ASP A 45 -2.04 -12.67 2.75
CA ASP A 45 -2.97 -12.95 1.66
C ASP A 45 -2.95 -11.86 0.58
N VAL A 46 -2.95 -10.58 1.00
CA VAL A 46 -2.83 -9.45 0.06
C VAL A 46 -1.52 -9.56 -0.72
N LYS A 47 -0.38 -9.71 -0.03
CA LYS A 47 0.94 -9.88 -0.65
C LYS A 47 0.94 -11.03 -1.65
N ARG A 48 0.47 -12.21 -1.24
CA ARG A 48 0.41 -13.41 -2.12
C ARG A 48 -0.37 -13.10 -3.40
N ASN A 49 -1.54 -12.49 -3.28
CA ASN A 49 -2.39 -12.18 -4.42
C ASN A 49 -1.78 -11.14 -5.37
N VAL A 50 -1.26 -10.02 -4.84
CA VAL A 50 -0.63 -8.99 -5.69
C VAL A 50 0.63 -9.53 -6.36
N VAL A 51 1.50 -10.24 -5.64
CA VAL A 51 2.73 -10.82 -6.20
C VAL A 51 2.41 -11.86 -7.28
N ALA A 52 1.43 -12.74 -7.05
CA ALA A 52 1.01 -13.71 -8.05
C ALA A 52 0.51 -13.05 -9.34
N SER A 53 -0.15 -11.89 -9.24
CA SER A 53 -0.64 -11.15 -10.41
C SER A 53 0.49 -10.49 -11.24
N LEU A 54 1.65 -10.22 -10.63
CA LEU A 54 2.80 -9.59 -11.29
C LEU A 54 3.55 -10.52 -12.27
N ARG A 55 3.15 -11.80 -12.39
CA ARG A 55 3.76 -12.75 -13.32
C ARG A 55 3.75 -12.32 -14.79
N VAL A 56 2.82 -11.43 -15.18
CA VAL A 56 2.72 -10.88 -16.55
C VAL A 56 3.63 -9.66 -16.79
N ALA A 57 4.24 -9.15 -15.71
CA ALA A 57 5.15 -8.01 -15.70
C ALA A 57 6.29 -8.24 -14.69
N PRO A 58 7.15 -9.25 -14.89
CA PRO A 58 8.32 -9.49 -14.04
C PRO A 58 9.35 -8.36 -14.12
N VAL A 59 10.15 -8.17 -13.07
CA VAL A 59 11.33 -7.28 -13.08
C VAL A 59 12.48 -7.89 -13.90
N GLY A 60 13.38 -7.04 -14.39
CA GLY A 60 14.60 -7.45 -15.10
C GLY A 60 14.41 -7.48 -16.61
N ASP A 61 13.79 -8.53 -17.14
CA ASP A 61 13.71 -8.75 -18.59
C ASP A 61 12.40 -8.22 -19.21
N GLY A 62 12.44 -7.85 -20.49
CA GLY A 62 11.22 -7.74 -21.32
C GLY A 62 10.55 -6.36 -21.42
N HIS A 63 11.20 -5.27 -21.00
CA HIS A 63 10.68 -3.89 -21.10
C HIS A 63 9.27 -3.69 -20.51
N HIS A 64 8.85 -4.53 -19.57
CA HIS A 64 7.49 -4.49 -18.99
C HIS A 64 7.16 -3.12 -18.40
N GLY A 65 8.13 -2.46 -17.77
CA GLY A 65 7.95 -1.11 -17.24
C GLY A 65 7.71 -0.05 -18.32
N ARG A 66 8.36 -0.18 -19.49
CA ARG A 66 8.11 0.71 -20.63
C ARG A 66 6.73 0.47 -21.24
N ASP A 67 6.28 -0.80 -21.29
CA ASP A 67 4.92 -1.13 -21.70
C ASP A 67 3.87 -0.46 -20.81
N PHE A 68 4.15 -0.31 -19.50
CA PHE A 68 3.28 0.44 -18.60
C PHE A 68 3.13 1.89 -19.05
N TYR A 69 4.23 2.58 -19.41
CA TYR A 69 4.14 3.96 -19.90
C TYR A 69 3.44 4.06 -21.25
N LYS A 70 3.65 3.09 -22.15
CA LYS A 70 2.89 3.02 -23.41
C LYS A 70 1.39 2.91 -23.11
N PHE A 71 0.98 1.94 -22.31
CA PHE A 71 -0.41 1.78 -21.87
C PHE A 71 -0.93 3.08 -21.23
N PHE A 72 -0.28 3.54 -20.18
CA PHE A 72 -0.72 4.66 -19.36
C PHE A 72 -0.88 5.95 -20.17
N LEU A 73 0.11 6.32 -20.97
CA LEU A 73 0.09 7.59 -21.71
C LEU A 73 -0.71 7.51 -23.03
N THR A 74 -1.07 6.32 -23.50
CA THR A 74 -2.01 6.17 -24.62
C THR A 74 -3.46 6.12 -24.15
N THR A 75 -3.74 5.47 -23.02
CA THR A 75 -5.07 5.36 -22.43
C THR A 75 -5.48 6.62 -21.66
N TYR A 76 -4.53 7.29 -20.99
CA TYR A 76 -4.74 8.49 -20.17
C TYR A 76 -3.82 9.63 -20.64
N PRO A 77 -4.04 10.16 -21.86
CA PRO A 77 -3.13 11.13 -22.49
C PRO A 77 -2.98 12.44 -21.72
N GLU A 78 -3.95 12.82 -20.89
CA GLU A 78 -3.90 14.00 -20.02
C GLU A 78 -2.72 13.96 -19.04
N HIS A 79 -2.24 12.76 -18.69
CA HIS A 79 -1.10 12.58 -17.79
C HIS A 79 0.27 12.82 -18.45
N ARG A 80 0.32 12.98 -19.79
CA ARG A 80 1.55 13.40 -20.49
C ARG A 80 2.06 14.76 -20.01
N ARG A 81 1.19 15.60 -19.44
CA ARG A 81 1.55 16.90 -18.82
C ARG A 81 2.64 16.81 -17.74
N PHE A 82 2.82 15.65 -17.13
CA PHE A 82 3.86 15.44 -16.11
C PHE A 82 5.24 15.12 -16.70
N TYR A 83 5.34 14.88 -18.02
CA TYR A 83 6.55 14.45 -18.71
C TYR A 83 7.06 15.55 -19.62
N LYS A 84 7.74 16.55 -19.03
CA LYS A 84 8.30 17.70 -19.75
C LYS A 84 9.11 17.26 -20.99
N GLY A 85 8.82 17.86 -22.14
CA GLY A 85 9.43 17.53 -23.44
C GLY A 85 8.90 16.24 -24.09
N ALA A 86 7.87 15.61 -23.52
CA ALA A 86 7.20 14.41 -24.03
C ALA A 86 5.68 14.55 -23.94
N GLU A 87 5.15 15.76 -23.90
CA GLU A 87 3.72 16.06 -23.71
C GLU A 87 2.85 15.51 -24.87
N ASN A 88 3.43 15.39 -26.06
CA ASN A 88 2.78 14.86 -27.26
C ASN A 88 3.29 13.48 -27.68
N ILE A 89 4.04 12.79 -26.81
CA ILE A 89 4.68 11.53 -27.18
C ILE A 89 3.67 10.46 -27.56
N SER A 90 3.93 9.77 -28.67
CA SER A 90 3.16 8.63 -29.14
C SER A 90 3.59 7.33 -28.46
N GLY A 91 2.74 6.31 -28.53
CA GLY A 91 3.09 4.98 -28.02
C GLY A 91 4.34 4.39 -28.69
N ASP A 92 4.57 4.66 -29.97
CA ASP A 92 5.73 4.15 -30.71
C ASP A 92 7.02 4.88 -30.34
N GLU A 93 6.95 6.18 -30.04
CA GLU A 93 8.08 6.96 -29.52
C GLU A 93 8.45 6.53 -28.10
N ILE A 94 7.47 6.23 -27.25
CA ILE A 94 7.73 5.67 -25.90
C ILE A 94 8.56 4.39 -26.03
N MET A 95 8.19 3.48 -26.94
CA MET A 95 8.88 2.20 -27.13
C MET A 95 10.31 2.31 -27.68
N LYS A 96 10.72 3.50 -28.15
CA LYS A 96 12.06 3.77 -28.67
C LYS A 96 12.87 4.68 -27.73
N SER A 97 12.33 5.04 -26.57
CA SER A 97 12.89 6.06 -25.70
C SER A 97 13.64 5.48 -24.52
N GLU A 98 14.95 5.75 -24.46
CA GLU A 98 15.80 5.39 -23.31
C GLU A 98 15.32 6.04 -22.00
N ARG A 99 14.69 7.23 -22.08
CA ARG A 99 14.06 7.87 -20.92
C ARG A 99 12.98 6.97 -20.34
N PHE A 100 12.14 6.38 -21.18
CA PHE A 100 11.05 5.51 -20.74
C PHE A 100 11.48 4.09 -20.41
N ASP A 101 12.66 3.65 -20.87
CA ASP A 101 13.33 2.47 -20.29
C ASP A 101 13.67 2.72 -18.81
N LYS A 102 14.38 3.81 -18.51
CA LYS A 102 14.77 4.15 -17.12
C LYS A 102 13.58 4.36 -16.20
N LEU A 103 12.56 5.09 -16.68
CA LEU A 103 11.33 5.27 -15.92
C LEU A 103 10.59 3.95 -15.73
N GLY A 104 10.56 3.12 -16.77
CA GLY A 104 9.94 1.79 -16.78
C GLY A 104 10.55 0.87 -15.71
N ASP A 105 11.88 0.77 -15.70
CA ASP A 105 12.59 -0.05 -14.72
C ASP A 105 12.30 0.41 -13.28
N ALA A 106 12.29 1.72 -13.06
CA ALA A 106 12.01 2.30 -11.76
C ALA A 106 10.57 2.02 -11.28
N ILE A 107 9.55 2.30 -12.10
CA ILE A 107 8.15 2.08 -11.68
C ILE A 107 7.88 0.60 -11.43
N LEU A 108 8.43 -0.28 -12.27
CA LEU A 108 8.25 -1.71 -12.12
C LEU A 108 8.90 -2.21 -10.83
N LEU A 109 10.14 -1.78 -10.55
CA LEU A 109 10.81 -2.09 -9.29
C LEU A 109 10.01 -1.58 -8.09
N PHE A 110 9.49 -0.35 -8.14
CA PHE A 110 8.74 0.23 -7.02
C PHE A 110 7.49 -0.57 -6.71
N VAL A 111 6.72 -0.96 -7.72
CA VAL A 111 5.52 -1.78 -7.50
C VAL A 111 5.89 -3.15 -6.95
N HIS A 112 6.93 -3.81 -7.49
CA HIS A 112 7.38 -5.09 -6.97
C HIS A 112 7.85 -5.02 -5.51
N VAL A 113 8.59 -3.97 -5.13
CA VAL A 113 9.00 -3.76 -3.73
C VAL A 113 7.79 -3.57 -2.83
N LEU A 114 6.87 -2.65 -3.18
CA LEU A 114 5.64 -2.42 -2.42
C LEU A 114 4.82 -3.70 -2.25
N SER A 115 4.66 -4.49 -3.31
CA SER A 115 3.97 -5.78 -3.26
C SER A 115 4.67 -6.79 -2.34
N ASN A 116 6.00 -6.90 -2.43
CA ASN A 116 6.75 -7.89 -1.66
C ASN A 116 6.94 -7.51 -0.19
N THR A 117 6.82 -6.23 0.17
CA THR A 117 6.95 -5.75 1.55
C THR A 117 5.61 -5.44 2.21
N TYR A 118 4.48 -5.73 1.56
CA TYR A 118 3.15 -5.37 2.09
C TYR A 118 2.85 -5.98 3.48
N ASP A 119 3.31 -7.20 3.72
CA ASP A 119 3.23 -7.90 5.02
C ASP A 119 4.19 -7.35 6.08
N ASN A 120 5.03 -6.37 5.72
CA ASN A 120 5.91 -5.63 6.61
C ASN A 120 5.57 -4.13 6.55
N GLU A 121 4.47 -3.76 7.20
CA GLU A 121 3.89 -2.41 7.14
C GLU A 121 4.90 -1.27 7.40
N PRO A 122 5.79 -1.33 8.41
CA PRO A 122 6.79 -0.27 8.61
C PRO A 122 7.70 -0.05 7.40
N VAL A 123 8.14 -1.14 6.76
CA VAL A 123 8.98 -1.08 5.54
C VAL A 123 8.17 -0.58 4.36
N PHE A 124 6.94 -1.09 4.17
CA PHE A 124 6.03 -0.63 3.13
C PHE A 124 5.81 0.88 3.20
N ARG A 125 5.44 1.40 4.38
CA ARG A 125 5.20 2.84 4.60
C ARG A 125 6.46 3.67 4.39
N ALA A 126 7.61 3.20 4.88
CA ALA A 126 8.88 3.89 4.65
C ALA A 126 9.24 3.98 3.16
N PHE A 127 9.03 2.89 2.42
CA PHE A 127 9.26 2.87 0.99
C PHE A 127 8.26 3.73 0.22
N THR A 128 6.97 3.76 0.61
CA THR A 128 5.98 4.69 0.06
C THR A 128 6.44 6.14 0.18
N ARG A 129 6.95 6.57 1.34
CA ARG A 129 7.50 7.93 1.49
C ARG A 129 8.71 8.18 0.58
N ARG A 130 9.57 7.17 0.35
CA ARG A 130 10.68 7.26 -0.60
C ARG A 130 10.18 7.46 -2.04
N VAL A 131 9.13 6.74 -2.44
CA VAL A 131 8.45 6.92 -3.75
C VAL A 131 7.87 8.33 -3.85
N MET A 132 7.23 8.83 -2.80
CA MET A 132 6.66 10.18 -2.79
C MET A 132 7.72 11.27 -2.98
N LEU A 133 8.92 11.09 -2.41
CA LEU A 133 10.05 12.01 -2.63
C LEU A 133 10.47 12.08 -4.11
N GLU A 134 10.44 10.97 -4.85
CA GLU A 134 10.74 10.94 -6.30
C GLU A 134 9.70 11.70 -7.15
N HIS A 135 8.53 12.00 -6.57
CA HIS A 135 7.43 12.70 -7.21
C HIS A 135 7.21 14.11 -6.66
N PHE A 136 8.01 14.54 -5.67
CA PHE A 136 7.75 15.73 -4.86
C PHE A 136 7.64 17.03 -5.67
N GLU A 137 8.45 17.19 -6.72
CA GLU A 137 8.48 18.40 -7.55
C GLU A 137 7.55 18.35 -8.76
N ARG A 138 6.86 17.22 -8.97
CA ARG A 138 6.05 16.99 -10.18
C ARG A 138 4.64 17.56 -10.09
N ASN A 139 4.25 18.11 -8.93
CA ASN A 139 2.91 18.64 -8.64
C ASN A 139 1.80 17.68 -9.09
N ILE A 140 1.98 16.39 -8.76
CA ILE A 140 0.98 15.35 -9.04
C ILE A 140 -0.28 15.70 -8.27
N ASP A 141 -1.42 15.63 -8.96
CA ASP A 141 -2.74 15.77 -8.32
C ASP A 141 -2.88 14.69 -7.23
N PRO A 142 -3.11 15.05 -5.96
CA PRO A 142 -3.16 14.09 -4.87
C PRO A 142 -4.22 13.00 -5.04
N ALA A 143 -5.29 13.26 -5.80
CA ALA A 143 -6.32 12.26 -6.07
C ALA A 143 -5.78 11.06 -6.88
N LEU A 144 -4.72 11.26 -7.67
CA LEU A 144 -4.11 10.20 -8.49
C LEU A 144 -3.49 9.09 -7.64
N TRP A 145 -3.03 9.41 -6.41
CA TRP A 145 -2.51 8.39 -5.49
C TRP A 145 -3.59 7.39 -5.05
N ASN A 146 -4.85 7.81 -5.01
CA ASN A 146 -5.99 6.99 -4.58
C ASN A 146 -6.39 5.96 -5.65
N ILE A 147 -6.14 6.28 -6.92
CA ILE A 147 -6.60 5.47 -8.05
C ILE A 147 -5.47 4.75 -8.78
N PHE A 148 -4.20 5.02 -8.46
CA PHE A 148 -3.05 4.45 -9.17
C PHE A 148 -3.14 2.92 -9.26
N PHE A 149 -3.32 2.23 -8.13
CA PHE A 149 -3.37 0.77 -8.12
C PHE A 149 -4.72 0.21 -8.57
N SER A 150 -5.83 0.84 -8.20
CA SER A 150 -7.18 0.35 -8.53
C SER A 150 -7.55 0.53 -10.00
N THR A 151 -6.98 1.55 -10.66
CA THR A 151 -7.29 1.91 -12.04
C THR A 151 -6.11 1.66 -12.97
N PHE A 152 -5.00 2.38 -12.79
CA PHE A 152 -3.91 2.38 -13.77
C PHE A 152 -3.13 1.07 -13.77
N TRP A 153 -2.76 0.58 -12.58
CA TRP A 153 -1.95 -0.64 -12.47
C TRP A 153 -2.75 -1.89 -12.84
N GLN A 154 -3.98 -2.05 -12.32
CA GLN A 154 -4.85 -3.16 -12.70
C GLN A 154 -5.15 -3.17 -14.20
N GLY A 155 -5.46 -2.00 -14.78
CA GLY A 155 -5.68 -1.87 -16.23
C GLY A 155 -4.45 -2.27 -17.04
N TYR A 156 -3.25 -1.88 -16.60
CA TYR A 156 -1.99 -2.29 -17.22
C TYR A 156 -1.81 -3.83 -17.18
N LEU A 157 -1.97 -4.46 -16.02
CA LEU A 157 -1.86 -5.92 -15.90
C LEU A 157 -2.83 -6.64 -16.84
N GLN A 158 -4.07 -6.15 -16.94
CA GLN A 158 -5.07 -6.70 -17.86
C GLN A 158 -4.68 -6.48 -19.33
N SER A 159 -4.11 -5.33 -19.68
CA SER A 159 -3.59 -5.08 -21.04
C SER A 159 -2.44 -6.02 -21.42
N LYS A 160 -1.71 -6.56 -20.43
CA LYS A 160 -0.68 -7.60 -20.60
C LYS A 160 -1.27 -9.03 -20.65
N GLY A 161 -2.59 -9.17 -20.66
CA GLY A 161 -3.29 -10.45 -20.72
C GLY A 161 -3.58 -11.09 -19.37
N ALA A 162 -3.38 -10.39 -18.23
CA ALA A 162 -3.80 -10.94 -16.94
C ALA A 162 -5.33 -10.98 -16.82
N ASN A 163 -5.87 -12.16 -16.53
CA ASN A 163 -7.23 -12.29 -16.04
C ASN A 163 -7.23 -12.22 -14.50
N LEU A 164 -7.31 -10.99 -13.96
CA LEU A 164 -7.28 -10.77 -12.51
C LEU A 164 -8.53 -11.34 -11.83
N THR A 165 -8.33 -12.21 -10.83
CA THR A 165 -9.42 -12.73 -9.98
C THR A 165 -10.01 -11.62 -9.09
N ALA A 166 -11.18 -11.87 -8.51
CA ALA A 166 -11.77 -10.96 -7.53
C ALA A 166 -10.81 -10.68 -6.36
N ASP A 167 -10.20 -11.73 -5.81
CA ASP A 167 -9.22 -11.62 -4.72
C ASP A 167 -7.98 -10.81 -5.10
N GLN A 168 -7.50 -10.93 -6.35
CA GLN A 168 -6.36 -10.15 -6.83
C GLN A 168 -6.70 -8.67 -6.98
N LYS A 169 -7.89 -8.35 -7.49
CA LYS A 169 -8.37 -6.97 -7.58
C LYS A 169 -8.53 -6.37 -6.19
N GLU A 170 -9.13 -7.10 -5.26
CA GLU A 170 -9.30 -6.63 -3.88
C GLU A 170 -7.96 -6.47 -3.15
N ALA A 171 -7.01 -7.37 -3.38
CA ALA A 171 -5.66 -7.23 -2.85
C ALA A 171 -4.96 -5.95 -3.38
N TRP A 172 -5.10 -5.64 -4.67
CA TRP A 172 -4.59 -4.38 -5.23
C TRP A 172 -5.30 -3.15 -4.67
N ASN A 173 -6.61 -3.20 -4.46
CA ASN A 173 -7.36 -2.12 -3.81
C ASN A 173 -6.89 -1.90 -2.37
N THR A 174 -6.69 -2.97 -1.63
CA THR A 174 -6.22 -2.92 -0.23
C THR A 174 -4.80 -2.35 -0.16
N LEU A 175 -3.88 -2.84 -1.00
CA LEU A 175 -2.52 -2.29 -1.11
C LEU A 175 -2.56 -0.81 -1.50
N GLY A 176 -3.36 -0.45 -2.50
CA GLY A 176 -3.52 0.92 -2.96
C GLY A 176 -4.08 1.86 -1.89
N SER A 177 -4.99 1.39 -1.06
CA SER A 177 -5.54 2.13 0.07
C SER A 177 -4.44 2.46 1.10
N MET A 178 -3.63 1.50 1.50
CA MET A 178 -2.51 1.75 2.43
C MET A 178 -1.47 2.71 1.83
N PHE A 179 -1.14 2.53 0.54
CA PHE A 179 -0.23 3.42 -0.18
C PHE A 179 -0.76 4.85 -0.22
N SER A 180 -2.04 5.03 -0.58
CA SER A 180 -2.71 6.33 -0.60
C SER A 180 -2.70 6.98 0.77
N GLN A 181 -3.13 6.28 1.83
CA GLN A 181 -3.15 6.80 3.19
C GLN A 181 -1.78 7.35 3.62
N GLU A 182 -0.72 6.58 3.38
CA GLU A 182 0.65 7.03 3.70
C GLU A 182 1.08 8.22 2.84
N SER A 183 0.71 8.21 1.55
CA SER A 183 1.03 9.29 0.61
C SER A 183 0.37 10.60 1.02
N GLN A 184 -0.92 10.59 1.34
CA GLN A 184 -1.67 11.78 1.80
C GLN A 184 -1.13 12.29 3.13
N ALA A 185 -0.87 11.39 4.09
CA ALA A 185 -0.26 11.76 5.36
C ALA A 185 1.11 12.42 5.18
N TYR A 186 1.93 11.90 4.26
CA TYR A 186 3.24 12.46 3.96
C TYR A 186 3.15 13.81 3.24
N LEU A 187 2.24 13.98 2.28
CA LEU A 187 1.98 15.27 1.62
C LEU A 187 1.55 16.34 2.63
N ASN A 188 0.60 16.02 3.51
CA ASN A 188 0.16 16.90 4.58
C ASN A 188 1.34 17.31 5.49
N LYS A 189 2.15 16.34 5.94
CA LYS A 189 3.35 16.60 6.74
C LYS A 189 4.34 17.56 6.06
N MET A 190 4.43 17.51 4.73
CA MET A 190 5.34 18.33 3.94
C MET A 190 4.71 19.67 3.48
N GLY A 191 3.50 20.00 3.94
CA GLY A 191 2.81 21.23 3.54
C GLY A 191 2.40 21.26 2.07
N ARG A 192 2.14 20.10 1.47
CA ARG A 192 1.70 19.95 0.07
C ARG A 192 0.18 19.71 -0.01
N PRO A 193 -0.45 19.99 -1.17
CA PRO A 193 -1.83 19.57 -1.43
C PRO A 193 -2.00 18.07 -1.15
N HIS A 194 -3.11 17.72 -0.51
CA HIS A 194 -3.51 16.35 -0.17
C HIS A 194 -5.03 16.21 -0.31
N ALA A 195 -5.52 14.98 -0.46
CA ALA A 195 -6.94 14.65 -0.66
C ALA A 195 -7.49 13.81 0.50
#